data_AF-A0A447QW90-F1
#
_entry.id   AF-A0A447QW90-F1
#
_cell.length_a   1.000
_cell.length_b   1.000
_cell.length_c   1.000
_cell.angle_alpha   90.00
_cell.angle_beta   90.00
_cell.angle_gamma   90.00
#
_symmetry.space_group_name_H-M   'P 1'
#
loop_
_entity.id
_entity.type
_entity.pdbx_description
1 polymer ?
#
loop_
_entity_poly.entity_id
_entity_poly.type
_entity_poly.pdbx_seq_one_letter_code
_entity_poly.pdbx_strand_id
1 'polypeptide(L)' 'MMLIEPTGGISLDNFSIILQTCLEAGVPRIMPHVYSSIIDPQTGNTRPEDIIRLMEIVKALV' A
#
# COMPACT_ATOMS: atom_id res chain seq x y z
N MET A 1 5.26 9.90 18.66
CA MET A 1 5.09 8.63 17.93
C MET A 1 5.12 8.97 16.44
N MET A 2 6.11 8.48 15.70
CA MET A 2 6.29 8.79 14.27
C MET A 2 5.27 8.02 13.41
N LEU A 3 4.74 8.64 12.35
CA LEU A 3 3.87 8.03 11.35
C LEU A 3 4.45 8.39 9.98
N ILE A 4 4.54 7.41 9.08
CA ILE A 4 4.94 7.65 7.68
C ILE A 4 3.79 7.22 6.77
N GLU A 5 3.52 8.05 5.76
CA GLU A 5 2.41 7.85 4.82
C GLU A 5 2.95 7.81 3.38
N PRO A 6 3.62 6.71 2.97
CA PRO A 6 4.21 6.63 1.62
C PRO A 6 3.13 6.87 0.56
N THR A 7 3.38 7.80 -0.34
CA THR A 7 2.39 8.27 -1.31
C THR A 7 3.05 8.53 -2.66
N GLY A 8 2.34 8.21 -3.75
CA GLY A 8 2.76 8.48 -5.12
C GLY A 8 3.47 7.31 -5.78
N GLY A 9 2.99 6.90 -6.97
CA GLY A 9 3.60 5.84 -7.77
C GLY A 9 3.51 4.42 -7.17
N ILE A 10 2.73 4.23 -6.10
CA ILE A 10 2.56 2.92 -5.46
C ILE A 10 1.57 2.07 -6.26
N SER A 11 1.92 0.81 -6.52
CA SER A 11 1.11 -0.20 -7.20
C SER A 11 1.27 -1.56 -6.52
N LEU A 12 0.55 -2.58 -7.00
CA LEU A 12 0.71 -3.96 -6.50
C LEU A 12 2.14 -4.50 -6.64
N ASP A 13 2.90 -4.02 -7.63
CA ASP A 13 4.26 -4.52 -7.93
C ASP A 13 5.31 -4.01 -6.93
N ASN A 14 5.08 -2.83 -6.33
CA ASN A 14 6.07 -2.17 -5.47
C ASN A 14 5.58 -1.94 -4.02
N PHE A 15 4.31 -2.22 -3.72
CA PHE A 15 3.75 -2.01 -2.38
C PHE A 15 4.52 -2.76 -1.30
N SER A 16 4.87 -4.03 -1.56
CA SER A 16 5.57 -4.88 -0.59
C SER A 16 6.93 -4.31 -0.18
N ILE A 17 7.76 -3.91 -1.15
CA ILE A 17 9.09 -3.38 -0.85
C ILE A 17 9.03 -2.02 -0.14
N ILE A 18 8.06 -1.17 -0.49
CA ILE A 18 7.85 0.12 0.18
C ILE A 18 7.44 -0.08 1.64
N LEU A 19 6.46 -0.96 1.89
CA LEU A 19 6.00 -1.26 3.24
C LEU A 19 7.12 -1.91 4.08
N GLN A 20 7.83 -2.89 3.51
CA GLN A 20 8.96 -3.54 4.16
C GLN A 20 10.06 -2.55 4.55
N THR A 21 10.42 -1.61 3.66
CA THR A 21 11.41 -0.57 3.96
C THR A 21 11.03 0.27 5.17
N CYS A 22 9.75 0.63 5.29
CA CYS A 22 9.26 1.40 6.44
C CYS A 22 9.30 0.58 7.75
N LEU A 23 8.96 -0.71 7.67
CA LEU A 23 9.01 -1.62 8.81
C LEU A 23 10.45 -1.83 9.30
N GLU A 24 11.39 -2.06 8.37
CA GLU A 24 12.82 -2.24 8.66
C GLU A 24 13.46 -0.97 9.25
N ALA A 25 12.98 0.20 8.86
CA ALA A 25 13.37 1.47 9.47
C ALA A 25 12.80 1.70 10.89
N GLY A 26 12.00 0.78 11.40
CA GLY A 26 11.41 0.86 12.74
C GLY A 26 10.29 1.89 12.85
N VAL A 27 9.61 2.23 11.74
CA VAL A 27 8.48 3.17 11.77
C VAL A 27 7.31 2.51 12.51
N PRO A 28 6.80 3.10 13.61
CA PRO A 28 5.82 2.42 14.46
C PRO A 28 4.40 2.44 13.91
N ARG A 29 4.08 3.33 12.97
CA ARG A 29 2.80 3.35 12.23
C ARG A 29 3.04 3.77 10.79
N ILE A 30 2.39 3.09 9.85
CA ILE A 30 2.57 3.29 8.40
C ILE A 30 1.18 3.34 7.73
N MET A 31 0.92 4.34 6.89
CA MET A 31 -0.35 4.50 6.15
C MET A 31 -0.06 4.72 4.66
N PRO A 32 0.20 3.67 3.88
CA PRO A 32 0.51 3.80 2.46
C PRO A 32 -0.74 4.18 1.65
N HIS A 33 -0.58 5.17 0.76
CA HIS A 33 -1.61 5.65 -0.13
C HIS A 33 -1.45 5.06 -1.53
N VAL A 34 -2.44 4.28 -1.96
CA VAL A 34 -2.50 3.66 -3.29
C VAL A 34 -3.72 4.21 -4.03
N TYR A 35 -3.48 4.93 -5.14
CA TYR A 35 -4.52 5.68 -5.86
C TYR A 35 -4.76 5.12 -7.26
N SER A 36 -4.32 5.84 -8.30
CA SER A 36 -4.62 5.55 -9.70
C SER A 36 -4.25 4.14 -10.15
N SER A 37 -3.25 3.51 -9.52
CA SER A 37 -2.83 2.15 -9.84
C SER A 37 -3.89 1.08 -9.54
N ILE A 38 -4.82 1.34 -8.61
CA ILE A 38 -5.87 0.39 -8.20
C ILE A 38 -7.29 0.86 -8.55
N ILE A 39 -7.42 1.97 -9.26
CA ILE A 39 -8.71 2.51 -9.71
C ILE A 39 -9.03 1.98 -11.10
N ASP A 40 -10.24 1.46 -11.28
CA ASP A 40 -10.78 1.12 -12.60
C ASP A 40 -11.05 2.41 -13.39
N PRO A 41 -10.41 2.61 -14.56
CA PRO A 41 -10.56 3.83 -15.35
C PRO A 41 -11.95 4.00 -15.97
N GLN A 42 -12.77 2.95 -16.06
CA GLN A 42 -14.13 3.05 -16.61
C GLN A 42 -15.13 3.53 -15.56
N THR A 43 -15.02 3.03 -14.34
CA THR A 43 -15.98 3.32 -13.26
C THR A 43 -15.50 4.39 -12.30
N GLY A 44 -14.19 4.65 -12.23
CA GLY A 44 -13.57 5.52 -11.23
C GLY A 44 -13.51 4.90 -9.83
N ASN A 45 -13.92 3.64 -9.67
CA ASN A 45 -13.92 2.94 -8.39
C ASN A 45 -12.58 2.26 -8.13
N THR A 46 -12.17 2.23 -6.86
CA THR A 46 -11.11 1.33 -6.42
C THR A 46 -11.55 -0.13 -6.59
N ARG A 47 -10.72 -0.94 -7.23
CA ARG A 47 -10.94 -2.37 -7.45
C ARG A 47 -10.86 -3.14 -6.12
N PRO A 48 -11.95 -3.78 -5.65
CA PRO A 48 -11.94 -4.53 -4.39
C PRO A 48 -10.91 -5.67 -4.37
N GLU A 49 -10.65 -6.33 -5.49
CA GLU A 49 -9.66 -7.38 -5.65
C GLU A 49 -8.23 -6.89 -5.37
N ASP A 50 -7.91 -5.67 -5.77
CA ASP A 50 -6.60 -5.06 -5.50
C ASP A 50 -6.46 -4.75 -4.01
N ILE A 51 -7.54 -4.31 -3.34
CA ILE A 51 -7.55 -4.13 -1.87
C ILE A 51 -7.31 -5.46 -1.15
N ILE A 52 -7.94 -6.55 -1.59
CA ILE A 52 -7.70 -7.88 -1.02
C ILE A 52 -6.21 -8.23 -1.16
N ARG A 53 -5.62 -8.02 -2.34
CA ARG A 53 -4.20 -8.32 -2.58
C ARG A 53 -3.26 -7.47 -1.73
N LEU A 54 -3.55 -6.18 -1.58
CA LEU A 54 -2.79 -5.29 -0.69
C LEU A 54 -2.88 -5.76 0.76
N MET A 55 -4.06 -6.17 1.23
CA MET A 55 -4.25 -6.67 2.59
C MET A 55 -3.56 -8.02 2.83
N GLU A 56 -3.45 -8.89 1.83
CA GLU A 56 -2.62 -10.10 1.91
C GLU A 56 -1.14 -9.75 2.11
N ILE A 57 -0.63 -8.76 1.36
CA ILE A 57 0.75 -8.29 1.52
C ILE A 57 0.98 -7.72 2.92
N VAL A 58 0.05 -6.89 3.42
CA VAL A 58 0.12 -6.35 4.79
C VAL A 58 0.25 -7.49 5.79
N LYS A 59 -0.67 -8.47 5.77
CA LYS A 59 -0.69 -9.61 6.70
C LYS A 59 0.51 -10.54 6.57
N ALA A 60 1.20 -10.55 5.43
CA ALA A 60 2.42 -11.34 5.25
C ALA A 60 3.65 -10.68 5.89
N LEU A 61 3.61 -9.36 6.12
CA LEU A 61 4.72 -8.56 6.64
C LEU A 61 4.57 -8.16 8.12
N VAL A 62 3.36 -8.28 8.70
CA VAL A 62 3.05 -7.89 10.10
C VAL A 62 2.38 -8.99 10.90
#